data_AF-A0A645FD75-F1
#
_entry.id   AF-A0A645FD75-F1
#
_cell.length_a   1.000
_cell.length_b   1.000
_cell.length_c   1.000
_cell.angle_alpha   90.00
_cell.angle_beta   90.00
_cell.angle_gamma   90.00
#
_symmetry.space_group_name_H-M   'P 1'
#
loop_
_entity.id
_entity.type
_entity.pdbx_description
1 polymer ?
#
loop_
_entity_poly.entity_id
_entity_poly.type
_entity_poly.pdbx_seq_one_letter_code
_entity_poly.pdbx_strand_id
1 'polypeptide(L)'
;MTSSRGEIVLSERDVNDYFASGKSSGGFSELRFKFFPRGYHAEGKFEADLMIIKIKLDLRAEGKLGLRADGVYLEDTVIYAEGRKQPENITELVIGRVNPLLPFAKIPFPVSFSRMTMKNGEALLTGEPKKIAGDNVWRWKR
;
A
#
# COMPACT_ATOMS: atom_id res chain seq x y z
N MET A 1 5.54 33.61 4.39
CA MET A 1 5.87 32.24 4.86
C MET A 1 5.87 31.32 3.65
N THR A 2 7.02 30.77 3.25
CA THR A 2 7.10 29.79 2.14
C THR A 2 6.88 28.40 2.72
N SER A 3 5.66 27.86 2.64
CA SER A 3 5.40 26.43 2.87
C SER A 3 5.83 25.66 1.63
N SER A 4 6.52 24.53 1.82
CA SER A 4 6.71 23.55 0.75
C SER A 4 5.57 22.56 0.84
N ARG A 5 4.97 22.18 -0.30
CA ARG A 5 3.89 21.20 -0.37
C ARG A 5 4.43 19.97 -1.10
N GLY A 6 4.34 18.83 -0.44
CA GLY A 6 4.64 17.53 -1.04
C GLY A 6 3.34 16.89 -1.52
N GLU A 7 3.35 16.37 -2.73
CA GLU A 7 2.23 15.64 -3.30
C GLU A 7 2.75 14.37 -3.98
N ILE A 8 2.17 13.22 -3.63
CA ILE A 8 2.41 11.95 -4.30
C ILE A 8 1.07 11.36 -4.70
N VAL A 9 1.01 10.82 -5.90
CA VAL A 9 -0.12 10.02 -6.39
C VAL A 9 0.29 8.56 -6.34
N LEU A 10 -0.45 7.77 -5.56
CA LEU A 10 -0.38 6.32 -5.65
C LEU A 10 -1.45 5.88 -6.65
N SER A 11 -1.05 5.58 -7.88
CA SER A 11 -1.97 5.10 -8.90
C SER A 11 -2.21 3.60 -8.74
N GLU A 12 -3.45 3.16 -9.00
CA GLU A 12 -3.84 1.75 -9.06
C GLU A 12 -2.95 0.98 -10.04
N ARG A 13 -2.60 1.61 -11.16
CA ARG A 13 -1.73 1.04 -12.19
C ARG A 13 -0.34 0.73 -11.62
N ASP A 14 0.30 1.68 -10.94
CA ASP A 14 1.64 1.46 -10.39
C ASP A 14 1.65 0.35 -9.33
N VAL A 15 0.60 0.27 -8.53
CA VAL A 15 0.42 -0.81 -7.54
C VAL A 15 0.28 -2.16 -8.25
N ASN A 16 -0.57 -2.25 -9.27
CA ASN A 16 -0.78 -3.48 -10.03
C ASN A 16 0.48 -3.91 -10.80
N ASP A 17 1.19 -2.96 -11.42
CA ASP A 17 2.45 -3.21 -12.14
C ASP A 17 3.55 -3.70 -11.18
N TYR A 18 3.62 -3.15 -9.96
CA TYR A 18 4.52 -3.61 -8.92
C TYR A 18 4.28 -5.09 -8.56
N PHE A 19 3.04 -5.47 -8.29
CA PHE A 19 2.71 -6.86 -7.93
C PHE A 19 2.81 -7.83 -9.12
N ALA A 20 2.53 -7.37 -10.34
CA ALA A 20 2.72 -8.15 -11.56
C ALA A 20 4.21 -8.47 -11.84
N SER A 21 5.14 -7.61 -11.38
CA SER A 21 6.58 -7.81 -11.58
C SER A 21 7.17 -9.02 -10.83
N GLY A 22 6.39 -9.65 -9.92
CA GLY A 22 6.79 -10.86 -9.18
C GLY A 22 7.89 -10.63 -8.12
N LYS A 23 8.34 -9.39 -7.91
CA LYS A 23 9.50 -9.09 -7.04
C LYS A 23 9.24 -9.14 -5.53
N SER A 24 7.99 -9.21 -5.09
CA SER A 24 7.66 -9.17 -3.65
C SER A 24 6.21 -9.55 -3.37
N SER A 25 5.76 -10.73 -3.81
CA SER A 25 4.35 -11.06 -3.66
C SER A 25 4.00 -11.71 -2.32
N GLY A 26 4.95 -12.05 -1.44
CA GLY A 26 4.65 -12.51 -0.08
C GLY A 26 3.76 -13.77 0.00
N GLY A 27 3.71 -14.57 -1.08
CA GLY A 27 2.80 -15.70 -1.26
C GLY A 27 1.70 -15.45 -2.30
N PHE A 28 1.54 -14.23 -2.78
CA PHE A 28 0.52 -13.90 -3.76
C PHE A 28 0.96 -14.14 -5.22
N SER A 29 -0.01 -14.39 -6.08
CA SER A 29 0.14 -14.26 -7.53
C SER A 29 -1.13 -13.65 -8.10
N GLU A 30 -1.01 -13.00 -9.26
CA GLU A 30 -2.15 -12.36 -9.94
C GLU A 30 -2.90 -11.34 -9.07
N LEU A 31 -2.22 -10.74 -8.08
CA LEU A 31 -2.81 -9.74 -7.19
C LEU A 31 -3.13 -8.47 -7.98
N ARG A 32 -4.40 -8.06 -7.94
CA ARG A 32 -4.92 -6.87 -8.60
C ARG A 32 -5.74 -6.07 -7.63
N PHE A 33 -5.47 -4.79 -7.57
CA PHE A 33 -6.22 -3.78 -6.83
C PHE A 33 -7.11 -2.99 -7.76
N LYS A 34 -8.25 -2.58 -7.20
CA LYS A 34 -9.17 -1.61 -7.79
C LYS A 34 -9.48 -0.54 -6.75
N PHE A 35 -9.16 0.72 -7.03
CA PHE A 35 -9.32 1.84 -6.10
C PHE A 35 -10.59 2.63 -6.37
N PHE A 36 -11.25 3.04 -5.29
CA PHE A 36 -12.49 3.80 -5.30
C PHE A 36 -12.45 4.91 -4.24
N PRO A 37 -13.31 5.95 -4.32
CA PRO A 37 -13.34 7.04 -3.35
C PRO A 37 -13.50 6.63 -1.89
N ARG A 38 -14.04 5.44 -1.61
CA ARG A 38 -14.31 4.94 -0.26
C ARG A 38 -13.41 3.77 0.17
N GLY A 39 -12.45 3.36 -0.65
CA GLY A 39 -11.58 2.24 -0.34
C GLY A 39 -11.08 1.50 -1.57
N TYR A 40 -10.88 0.19 -1.44
CA TYR A 40 -10.38 -0.65 -2.52
C TYR A 40 -11.06 -2.01 -2.52
N HIS A 41 -11.03 -2.67 -3.68
CA HIS A 41 -11.17 -4.11 -3.81
C HIS A 41 -9.85 -4.69 -4.27
N ALA A 42 -9.54 -5.90 -3.84
CA ALA A 42 -8.42 -6.65 -4.37
C ALA A 42 -8.83 -8.09 -4.68
N GLU A 43 -8.21 -8.68 -5.69
CA GLU A 43 -8.34 -10.09 -6.02
C GLU A 43 -6.96 -10.67 -6.28
N GLY A 44 -6.74 -11.93 -5.94
CA GLY A 44 -5.47 -12.59 -6.20
C GLY A 44 -5.43 -13.99 -5.65
N LYS A 45 -4.45 -14.75 -6.08
CA LYS A 45 -4.18 -16.10 -5.58
C LYS A 45 -3.19 -16.01 -4.44
N PHE A 46 -3.45 -16.73 -3.36
CA PHE A 46 -2.54 -16.82 -2.22
C PHE A 46 -2.07 -18.25 -2.05
N GLU A 47 -0.76 -18.44 -2.11
CA GLU A 47 -0.07 -19.68 -1.80
C GLU A 47 0.78 -19.52 -0.54
N ALA A 48 0.59 -20.43 0.42
CA ALA A 48 1.39 -20.48 1.63
C ALA A 48 1.61 -21.93 2.08
N ASP A 49 2.83 -22.21 2.54
CA ASP A 49 3.19 -23.48 3.18
C ASP A 49 3.00 -23.36 4.70
N LEU A 50 2.03 -24.09 5.24
CA LEU A 50 1.71 -24.14 6.66
C LEU A 50 2.10 -25.50 7.23
N MET A 51 3.35 -25.61 7.71
CA MET A 51 4.01 -26.80 8.26
C MET A 51 3.91 -28.06 7.38
N ILE A 52 2.72 -28.66 7.29
CA ILE A 52 2.41 -29.89 6.56
C ILE A 52 1.35 -29.71 5.47
N ILE A 53 0.74 -28.53 5.33
CA ILE A 53 -0.33 -28.25 4.37
C ILE A 53 0.10 -27.10 3.45
N LYS A 54 0.02 -27.34 2.14
CA LYS A 54 0.12 -26.27 1.15
C LYS A 54 -1.27 -25.71 0.87
N ILE A 55 -1.47 -24.44 1.19
CA ILE A 55 -2.73 -23.74 0.95
C ILE A 55 -2.61 -22.99 -0.37
N LYS A 56 -3.64 -23.12 -1.23
CA LYS A 56 -3.84 -22.32 -2.44
C LYS A 56 -5.27 -21.80 -2.42
N LEU A 57 -5.44 -20.48 -2.35
CA LEU A 57 -6.75 -19.86 -2.26
C LEU A 57 -6.89 -18.75 -3.29
N ASP A 58 -8.03 -18.74 -3.99
CA ASP A 58 -8.49 -17.55 -4.70
C ASP A 58 -9.14 -16.60 -3.70
N LEU A 59 -8.46 -15.46 -3.46
CA LEU A 59 -8.88 -14.47 -2.49
C LEU A 59 -9.51 -13.27 -3.18
N ARG A 60 -10.55 -12.74 -2.54
CA ARG A 60 -11.08 -11.39 -2.78
C ARG A 60 -11.00 -10.62 -1.47
N ALA A 61 -10.72 -9.34 -1.57
CA ALA A 61 -10.67 -8.46 -0.42
C ALA A 61 -11.38 -7.14 -0.73
N GLU A 62 -11.96 -6.55 0.30
CA GLU A 62 -12.46 -5.18 0.30
C GLU A 62 -11.97 -4.47 1.55
N GLY A 63 -11.69 -3.18 1.47
CA GLY A 63 -11.17 -2.44 2.63
C GLY A 63 -10.96 -0.97 2.32
N LYS A 64 -10.26 -0.27 3.21
CA LYS A 64 -9.88 1.13 3.07
C LYS A 64 -8.36 1.26 2.96
N LEU A 65 -7.91 2.36 2.37
CA LEU A 65 -6.52 2.77 2.54
C LEU A 65 -6.43 3.70 3.76
N GLY A 66 -5.47 3.43 4.62
CA GLY A 66 -5.09 4.26 5.76
C GLY A 66 -3.74 4.92 5.56
N LEU A 67 -3.60 6.16 6.03
CA LEU A 67 -2.32 6.87 6.07
C LEU A 67 -1.76 6.81 7.49
N ARG A 68 -0.57 6.22 7.64
CA ARG A 68 0.19 6.20 8.89
C ARG A 68 1.48 7.01 8.74
N ALA A 69 2.19 7.19 9.85
CA ALA A 69 3.42 8.00 9.87
C ALA A 69 4.52 7.45 8.94
N ASP A 70 4.52 6.14 8.70
CA ASP A 70 5.55 5.39 7.99
C ASP A 70 5.11 4.82 6.63
N GLY A 71 3.84 4.97 6.26
CA GLY A 71 3.36 4.48 4.96
C GLY A 71 1.85 4.53 4.76
N VAL A 72 1.43 3.99 3.62
CA VAL A 72 0.04 3.69 3.29
C VAL A 72 -0.25 2.22 3.59
N TYR A 73 -1.37 1.97 4.27
CA TYR A 73 -1.77 0.65 4.75
C TYR A 73 -3.14 0.27 4.19
N LEU A 74 -3.33 -1.03 3.99
CA LEU A 74 -4.63 -1.67 3.88
C LEU A 74 -5.24 -1.74 5.28
N GLU A 75 -6.40 -1.10 5.48
CA GLU A 75 -7.13 -1.02 6.75
C GLU A 75 -8.57 -1.49 6.59
N ASP A 76 -9.23 -1.81 7.71
CA ASP A 76 -10.63 -2.31 7.75
C ASP A 76 -10.91 -3.39 6.69
N THR A 77 -9.93 -4.26 6.44
CA THR A 77 -9.97 -5.18 5.32
C THR A 77 -10.76 -6.42 5.68
N VAL A 78 -11.63 -6.85 4.78
CA VAL A 78 -12.34 -8.13 4.86
C VAL A 78 -11.88 -9.00 3.71
N ILE A 79 -11.43 -10.21 4.02
CA ILE A 79 -11.02 -11.21 3.03
C ILE A 79 -12.11 -12.25 2.85
N TYR A 80 -12.31 -12.66 1.61
CA TYR A 80 -13.18 -13.75 1.19
C TYR A 80 -12.34 -14.78 0.42
N ALA A 81 -12.48 -16.06 0.77
CA ALA A 81 -11.95 -17.18 0.00
C ALA A 81 -13.12 -18.04 -0.46
N GLU A 82 -13.19 -18.37 -1.75
CA GLU A 82 -14.29 -19.16 -2.32
C GLU A 82 -15.69 -18.60 -1.97
N GLY A 83 -15.79 -17.27 -1.89
CA GLY A 83 -17.03 -16.56 -1.54
C GLY A 83 -17.38 -16.56 -0.04
N ARG A 84 -16.56 -17.17 0.82
CA ARG A 84 -16.75 -17.19 2.28
C ARG A 84 -15.85 -16.17 2.97
N LYS A 85 -16.44 -15.33 3.82
CA LYS A 85 -15.69 -14.39 4.68
C LYS A 85 -14.73 -15.18 5.57
N GLN A 86 -13.48 -14.76 5.58
CA GLN A 86 -12.43 -15.38 6.38
C GLN A 86 -12.41 -14.81 7.81
N PRO A 87 -12.03 -15.63 8.80
CA PRO A 87 -11.82 -15.18 10.17
C PRO A 87 -10.73 -14.10 10.29
N GLU A 88 -10.81 -13.26 11.31
CA GLU A 88 -9.91 -12.10 11.51
C GLU A 88 -8.43 -12.51 11.55
N ASN A 89 -8.09 -13.61 12.23
CA ASN A 89 -6.71 -14.10 12.30
C ASN A 89 -6.12 -14.50 10.94
N ILE A 90 -6.96 -15.01 10.02
CA ILE A 90 -6.54 -15.31 8.65
C ILE A 90 -6.38 -14.01 7.86
N THR A 91 -7.32 -13.09 8.02
CA THR A 91 -7.27 -11.76 7.43
C THR A 91 -5.99 -11.01 7.81
N GLU A 92 -5.65 -10.95 9.09
CA GLU A 92 -4.42 -10.33 9.61
C GLU A 92 -3.15 -10.99 9.06
N LEU A 93 -3.10 -12.32 9.03
CA LEU A 93 -1.95 -13.06 8.51
C LEU A 93 -1.69 -12.71 7.04
N VAL A 94 -2.75 -12.68 6.23
CA VAL A 94 -2.67 -12.42 4.80
C VAL A 94 -2.30 -10.96 4.54
N ILE A 95 -2.93 -10.01 5.24
CA ILE A 95 -2.64 -8.58 5.13
C ILE A 95 -1.23 -8.25 5.58
N GLY A 96 -0.73 -8.92 6.62
CA GLY A 96 0.65 -8.72 7.12
C GLY A 96 1.74 -9.02 6.08
N ARG A 97 1.41 -9.74 4.99
CA ARG A 97 2.33 -9.98 3.86
C ARG A 97 2.34 -8.86 2.82
N VAL A 98 1.32 -8.02 2.82
CA VAL A 98 1.13 -6.93 1.85
C VAL A 98 1.40 -5.57 2.49
N ASN A 99 1.03 -5.41 3.76
CA ASN A 99 1.23 -4.16 4.49
C ASN A 99 2.70 -3.96 4.91
N PRO A 100 3.20 -2.72 4.89
CA PRO A 100 2.59 -1.53 4.29
C PRO A 100 2.51 -1.64 2.76
N LEU A 101 1.38 -1.19 2.18
CA LEU A 101 1.18 -1.13 0.73
C LEU A 101 2.23 -0.20 0.09
N LEU A 102 2.48 0.95 0.72
CA LEU A 102 3.54 1.87 0.32
C LEU A 102 4.33 2.32 1.56
N PRO A 103 5.53 1.75 1.82
CA PRO A 103 6.41 2.25 2.87
C PRO A 103 7.11 3.54 2.45
N PHE A 104 7.04 4.59 3.27
CA PHE A 104 7.70 5.87 2.98
C PHE A 104 9.23 5.81 3.08
N ALA A 105 9.78 4.82 3.78
CA ALA A 105 11.23 4.58 3.82
C ALA A 105 11.84 4.28 2.44
N LYS A 106 11.04 3.89 1.44
CA LYS A 106 11.48 3.70 0.05
C LYS A 106 11.52 4.99 -0.76
N ILE A 107 11.02 6.10 -0.22
CA ILE A 107 11.07 7.41 -0.88
C ILE A 107 12.46 8.00 -0.62
N PRO A 108 13.20 8.44 -1.67
CA PRO A 108 14.60 8.83 -1.55
C PRO A 108 14.85 10.15 -0.79
N PHE A 109 13.81 10.78 -0.26
CA PHE A 109 13.89 12.01 0.53
C PHE A 109 12.88 11.98 1.69
N PRO A 110 13.20 12.61 2.83
CA PRO A 110 12.30 12.64 3.98
C PRO A 110 11.06 13.45 3.64
N VAL A 111 9.92 12.77 3.63
CA VAL A 111 8.60 13.37 3.41
C VAL A 111 7.64 12.85 4.46
N SER A 112 6.80 13.76 4.96
CA SER A 112 5.71 13.44 5.89
C SER A 112 4.39 13.85 5.23
N PHE A 113 3.50 12.89 5.03
CA PHE A 113 2.15 13.14 4.53
C PHE A 113 1.19 13.26 5.71
N SER A 114 0.28 14.22 5.64
CA SER A 114 -0.71 14.49 6.69
C SER A 114 -2.14 14.17 6.25
N ARG A 115 -2.37 14.02 4.94
CA ARG A 115 -3.69 13.76 4.39
C ARG A 115 -3.63 12.81 3.20
N MET A 116 -4.65 11.97 3.10
CA MET A 116 -4.92 11.12 1.94
C MET A 116 -6.35 11.37 1.44
N THR A 117 -6.52 11.45 0.12
CA THR A 117 -7.84 11.50 -0.54
C THR A 117 -7.88 10.47 -1.65
N MET A 118 -8.92 9.63 -1.68
CA MET A 118 -9.09 8.62 -2.71
C MET A 118 -10.04 9.09 -3.82
N LYS A 119 -9.75 8.66 -5.04
CA LYS A 119 -10.60 8.78 -6.22
C LYS A 119 -10.63 7.42 -6.93
N ASN A 120 -11.42 7.31 -7.99
CA ASN A 120 -11.36 6.11 -8.84
C ASN A 120 -9.94 5.98 -9.42
N GLY A 121 -9.29 4.84 -9.15
CA GLY A 121 -7.96 4.51 -9.68
C GLY A 121 -6.77 5.19 -8.98
N GLU A 122 -6.97 6.05 -7.99
CA GLU A 122 -5.87 6.84 -7.40
C GLU A 122 -6.08 7.15 -5.92
N ALA A 123 -4.97 7.17 -5.17
CA ALA A 123 -4.90 7.75 -3.83
C ALA A 123 -3.90 8.92 -3.83
N LEU A 124 -4.39 10.12 -3.53
CA LEU A 124 -3.61 11.34 -3.44
C LEU A 124 -3.12 11.55 -2.01
N LEU A 125 -1.80 11.56 -1.82
CA LEU A 125 -1.13 11.84 -0.56
C LEU A 125 -0.61 13.29 -0.58
N THR A 126 -1.04 14.10 0.38
CA THR A 126 -0.54 15.47 0.54
C THR A 126 0.11 15.66 1.91
N GLY A 127 1.19 16.43 1.90
CA GLY A 127 1.97 16.75 3.08
C GLY A 127 2.52 18.16 3.03
N GLU A 128 2.85 18.67 4.21
CA GLU A 128 3.59 19.92 4.38
C GLU A 128 5.01 19.56 4.84
N PRO A 129 5.92 19.20 3.91
CA PRO A 129 7.29 18.91 4.25
C PRO A 129 7.91 20.09 5.00
N LYS A 130 8.49 19.80 6.17
CA LYS A 130 9.25 20.78 6.93
C LYS A 130 10.42 21.27 6.07
N LYS A 131 10.68 22.58 6.11
CA LYS A 131 11.89 23.14 5.47
C LYS A 131 13.11 22.37 5.97
N ILE A 132 13.95 21.92 5.03
CA ILE A 132 15.27 21.40 5.33
C ILE A 132 16.03 22.53 6.02
N ALA A 133 16.33 22.38 7.31
CA ALA A 133 17.19 23.32 8.03
C ALA A 133 18.57 23.33 7.33
N GLY A 134 19.10 24.51 7.09
CA GLY A 134 20.10 24.83 6.06
C GLY A 134 21.48 24.16 6.14
N ASP A 135 21.69 23.21 7.05
CA ASP A 135 23.01 22.63 7.31
C ASP A 135 23.34 21.41 6.42
N ASN A 136 22.36 20.87 5.68
CA ASN A 136 22.52 19.70 4.79
C ASN A 136 22.18 19.99 3.32
N VAL A 137 22.36 21.22 2.85
CA VAL A 137 22.21 21.55 1.43
C VAL A 137 23.54 21.33 0.72
N TRP A 138 23.69 20.17 0.05
CA TRP A 138 24.77 19.93 -0.89
C TRP A 138 24.65 20.90 -2.07
N ARG A 139 25.48 21.94 -2.08
CA ARG A 139 25.62 22.86 -3.22
C ARG A 139 26.69 22.30 -4.15
N TRP A 140 26.27 21.79 -5.32
CA TRP A 140 27.19 21.56 -6.43
C TRP A 140 27.82 22.90 -6.83
N LYS A 141 29.14 23.04 -6.64
CA LYS A 141 29.89 24.15 -7.23
C LYS A 141 30.17 23.80 -8.69
N ARG A 142 29.72 24.65 -9.60
CA ARG A 142 30.22 24.69 -10.98
C ARG A 142 31.58 25.34 -11.03
#